data_AF-A0A353MEB1-F1
#
_entry.id   AF-A0A353MEB1-F1
#
_cell.length_a   1.000
_cell.length_b   1.000
_cell.length_c   1.000
_cell.angle_alpha   90.00
_cell.angle_beta   90.00
_cell.angle_gamma   90.00
#
_symmetry.space_group_name_H-M   'P 1'
#
loop_
_entity.id
_entity.type
_entity.pdbx_description
1 polymer ?
#
loop_
_entity_poly.entity_id
_entity_poly.type
_entity_poly.pdbx_seq_one_letter_code
_entity_poly.pdbx_strand_id
1 'polypeptide(L)' 'DGTGMCGGCRVQVGNETKFACVDGPEFDAHLVDFDGLSDRLTSYKKEEALRHAATECKIGREVAR' A
#
# COMPACT_ATOMS: atom_id res chain seq x y z
N ASP A 1 0.10 4.50 11.47
CA ASP A 1 0.93 5.00 12.59
C ASP A 1 2.27 4.29 12.64
N GLY A 2 2.29 2.96 12.46
CA GLY A 2 3.53 2.18 12.52
C GLY A 2 3.86 1.68 13.93
N THR A 3 2.95 1.89 14.89
CA THR A 3 3.10 1.50 16.29
C THR A 3 1.96 0.59 16.78
N GLY A 4 1.13 0.09 15.86
CA GLY A 4 0.06 -0.87 16.17
C GLY A 4 -1.30 -0.28 16.53
N MET A 5 -1.50 1.03 16.41
CA MET A 5 -2.69 1.72 16.91
C MET A 5 -3.74 2.01 15.82
N CYS A 6 -3.36 1.99 14.53
CA CYS A 6 -4.28 2.41 13.46
C CYS A 6 -4.84 1.27 12.60
N GLY A 7 -4.27 0.07 12.62
CA GLY A 7 -4.73 -1.07 11.80
C GLY A 7 -4.64 -0.86 10.27
N GLY A 8 -3.92 0.16 9.82
CA GLY A 8 -3.74 0.47 8.40
C GLY A 8 -2.92 -0.60 7.67
N CYS A 9 -1.91 -1.15 8.36
CA CYS A 9 -1.04 -2.22 7.87
C CYS A 9 -1.56 -3.63 8.21
N ARG A 10 -2.86 -3.79 8.50
CA ARG A 10 -3.40 -5.12 8.82
C ARG A 10 -3.27 -6.08 7.64
N VAL A 11 -2.95 -7.32 7.95
CA VAL A 11 -2.81 -8.44 7.03
C VAL A 11 -3.51 -9.67 7.62
N GLN A 12 -4.11 -10.49 6.77
CA GLN A 12 -4.68 -11.77 7.18
C GLN A 12 -3.62 -12.85 6.98
N VAL A 13 -3.24 -13.52 8.06
CA VAL A 13 -2.23 -14.58 8.06
C VAL A 13 -2.84 -15.81 8.73
N GLY A 14 -3.15 -16.82 7.92
CA GLY A 14 -4.00 -17.96 8.32
C GLY A 14 -5.38 -17.46 8.76
N ASN A 15 -5.79 -17.84 9.97
CA ASN A 15 -7.10 -17.47 10.53
C ASN A 15 -7.08 -16.22 11.40
N GLU A 16 -5.95 -15.49 11.44
CA GLU A 16 -5.77 -14.32 12.30
C GLU A 16 -5.50 -13.05 11.51
N THR A 17 -6.07 -11.95 12.00
CA THR A 17 -5.68 -10.61 11.56
C THR A 17 -4.46 -10.16 12.37
N LYS A 18 -3.38 -9.80 11.68
CA LYS A 18 -2.11 -9.31 12.23
C LYS A 18 -1.82 -7.89 11.76
N PHE A 19 -0.99 -7.14 12.48
CA PHE A 19 -0.54 -5.81 12.09
C PHE A 19 0.92 -5.86 11.67
N ALA A 20 1.20 -5.67 10.38
CA ALA A 20 2.55 -5.85 9.83
C ALA A 20 3.62 -4.94 10.46
N CYS A 21 3.25 -3.80 11.05
CA CYS A 21 4.21 -2.90 11.71
C CYS A 21 4.63 -3.34 13.13
N VAL A 22 3.90 -4.27 13.76
CA VAL A 22 4.20 -4.78 15.11
C VAL A 22 4.46 -6.28 15.09
N ASP A 23 3.63 -7.04 14.36
CA ASP A 23 3.71 -8.49 14.25
C ASP A 23 4.62 -8.99 13.11
N GLY A 24 5.06 -8.09 12.21
CA GLY A 24 5.81 -8.39 10.99
C GLY A 24 7.11 -7.57 10.87
N PRO A 25 7.53 -7.17 9.65
CA PRO A 25 6.82 -7.26 8.36
C PRO A 25 6.93 -8.64 7.69
N GLU A 26 7.74 -9.54 8.23
CA GLU A 26 8.00 -10.87 7.70
C GLU A 26 6.97 -11.88 8.22
N PHE A 27 6.38 -12.65 7.31
CA PHE A 27 5.39 -13.68 7.62
C PHE A 27 5.64 -14.93 6.76
N ASP A 28 5.13 -16.08 7.20
CA ASP A 28 5.08 -17.27 6.34
C ASP A 28 4.16 -17.01 5.14
N ALA A 29 4.76 -16.90 3.95
CA ALA A 29 4.05 -16.59 2.72
C ALA A 29 2.92 -17.59 2.41
N HIS A 30 3.02 -18.85 2.85
CA HIS A 30 1.96 -19.84 2.60
C HIS A 30 0.68 -19.57 3.38
N LEU A 31 0.77 -18.74 4.42
CA LEU A 31 -0.35 -18.37 5.27
C LEU A 31 -0.93 -16.99 4.93
N VAL A 32 -0.23 -16.19 4.11
CA VAL A 32 -0.67 -14.82 3.78
C VAL A 32 -1.79 -14.86 2.74
N ASP A 33 -2.88 -14.14 3.03
CA ASP A 33 -3.91 -13.82 2.02
C ASP A 33 -3.42 -12.69 1.09
N PHE A 34 -2.82 -13.08 -0.04
CA PHE A 34 -2.29 -12.13 -1.03
C PHE A 34 -3.35 -11.40 -1.85
N ASP A 35 -4.52 -12.00 -2.04
CA ASP A 35 -5.62 -11.37 -2.77
C ASP A 35 -6.16 -10.19 -1.95
N GLY A 36 -6.47 -10.44 -0.67
CA GLY A 36 -6.88 -9.40 0.26
C GLY A 36 -5.81 -8.32 0.47
N LEU A 37 -4.53 -8.69 0.52
CA LEU A 37 -3.42 -7.73 0.59
C LEU A 37 -3.37 -6.84 -0.66
N SER A 38 -3.48 -7.43 -1.85
CA SER A 38 -3.41 -6.71 -3.12
C SER A 38 -4.56 -5.70 -3.25
N ASP A 39 -5.78 -6.10 -2.95
CA ASP A 39 -6.95 -5.22 -2.96
C ASP A 39 -6.75 -3.99 -2.06
N ARG A 40 -6.22 -4.20 -0.85
CA ARG A 40 -5.91 -3.12 0.09
C ARG A 40 -4.85 -2.16 -0.45
N LEU A 41 -3.78 -2.68 -1.05
CA LEU A 41 -2.72 -1.86 -1.64
C LEU A 41 -3.23 -1.02 -2.81
N THR A 42 -4.29 -1.44 -3.50
CA THR A 42 -4.84 -0.68 -4.62
C THR A 42 -5.82 0.42 -4.22
N SER A 43 -6.23 0.50 -2.95
CA SER A 43 -7.34 1.36 -2.51
C SER A 43 -7.15 2.85 -2.79
N TYR A 44 -5.90 3.33 -2.84
CA TYR A 44 -5.57 4.74 -3.08
C TYR A 44 -4.97 5.03 -4.46
N LYS A 45 -5.00 4.07 -5.39
CA LYS A 45 -4.40 4.22 -6.73
C LYS A 45 -4.90 5.43 -7.50
N LYS A 46 -6.18 5.78 -7.34
CA LYS A 46 -6.79 6.93 -8.03
C LYS A 46 -6.21 8.24 -7.51
N GLU A 47 -6.16 8.40 -6.19
CA GLU A 47 -5.62 9.56 -5.51
C GLU A 47 -4.12 9.70 -5.81
N GLU A 48 -3.37 8.60 -5.74
CA GLU A 48 -1.96 8.55 -6.12
C GLU A 48 -1.75 9.01 -7.57
N ALA A 49 -2.52 8.48 -8.53
CA ALA A 49 -2.42 8.87 -9.93
C ALA A 49 -2.71 10.36 -10.15
N LEU A 50 -3.73 10.90 -9.49
CA LEU A 50 -4.05 12.33 -9.54
C LEU A 50 -2.91 13.18 -8.97
N ARG A 51 -2.32 12.76 -7.84
CA ARG A 51 -1.18 13.46 -7.24
C ARG A 51 0.06 13.39 -8.14
N HIS A 52 0.38 12.23 -8.68
CA HIS A 52 1.49 12.05 -9.61
C HIS A 52 1.35 12.95 -10.85
N ALA A 53 0.17 13.00 -11.47
CA ALA A 53 -0.09 13.89 -12.60
C ALA A 53 0.02 15.39 -12.21
N ALA A 54 -0.41 15.76 -11.00
CA ALA A 54 -0.33 17.14 -10.53
C ALA A 54 1.10 17.58 -10.18
N THR A 55 1.97 16.67 -9.76
CA THR A 55 3.33 16.95 -9.26
C THR A 55 4.44 16.44 -10.17
N GLU A 56 4.12 15.91 -11.35
CA GLU A 56 5.13 15.46 -12.30
C GLU A 56 6.06 16.62 -12.70
N CYS A 57 7.34 16.30 -12.89
CA CYS A 57 8.34 17.26 -13.35
C CYS A 57 7.91 17.84 -14.70
N LYS A 58 7.63 19.14 -14.74
CA LYS A 58 7.18 19.85 -15.97
C LYS A 58 8.34 20.24 -16.89
N ILE A 59 9.59 20.00 -16.47
CA ILE A 59 10.78 20.30 -17.27
C ILE A 59 10.79 19.37 -18.48
N GLY A 60 10.60 19.94 -19.68
CA GLY A 60 10.51 19.22 -20.95
C GLY A 60 9.12 19.16 -21.59
N ARG A 61 8.04 19.55 -20.89
CA ARG A 61 6.69 19.61 -21.47
C ARG A 61 6.48 20.78 -22.44
N GLU A 62 7.31 21.82 -22.37
CA GLU A 62 7.26 22.99 -23.25
C GLU A 62 8.04 22.82 -24.57
N VAL A 63 8.89 21.79 -24.69
CA VAL A 63 9.71 21.54 -25.89
C VAL A 63 8.99 20.64 -26.91
N ALA A 64 7.83 20.09 -26.54
CA ALA A 64 7.02 19.19 -27.37
C ALA A 64 5.77 19.87 -27.98
N ARG A 65 5.77 21.21 -28.13
CA ARG A 65 4.67 21.96 -28.76
C ARG A 65 5.18 22.82 -29.90
#